data_AF-A0A960T491-F1
#
_entry.id   AF-A0A960T491-F1
#
_cell.length_a   1.000
_cell.length_b   1.000
_cell.length_c   1.000
_cell.angle_alpha   90.00
_cell.angle_beta   90.00
_cell.angle_gamma   90.00
#
_symmetry.space_group_name_H-M   'P 1'
#
loop_
_entity.id
_entity.type
_entity.pdbx_description
1 polymer ?
#
loop_
_entity_poly.entity_id
_entity_poly.type
_entity_poly.pdbx_seq_one_letter_code
_entity_poly.pdbx_strand_id
1 'polypeptide(L)'
;IGGLGTIDGGRSDDKIIAVLVNDDIWGKAERLSDIPAPFIDRLHHYFSTYKMRPGEPSAVTITSTYDADHAGEVVRAAIEDYQNEYPEV
;
A
#
# COMPACT_ATOMS: atom_id res chain seq x y z
N ILE A 1 3.55 6.70 -5.63
CA ILE A 1 4.02 5.97 -6.83
C ILE A 1 3.25 4.67 -7.08
N GLY A 2 2.59 4.10 -6.06
CA GLY A 2 1.71 2.95 -6.23
C GLY A 2 1.22 2.43 -4.88
N GLY A 3 0.87 1.16 -4.80
CA GLY A 3 0.49 0.50 -3.57
C GLY A 3 0.28 -1.00 -3.71
N LEU A 4 0.05 -1.64 -2.56
CA LEU A 4 -0.33 -3.04 -2.46
C LEU A 4 -1.76 -3.11 -1.92
N GLY A 5 -2.64 -3.76 -2.67
CA GLY A 5 -3.96 -4.13 -2.18
C GLY A 5 -3.80 -5.26 -1.20
N THR A 6 -4.29 -5.10 0.04
CA THR A 6 -4.18 -6.15 1.05
C THR A 6 -5.46 -6.34 1.83
N ILE A 7 -5.72 -7.60 2.19
CA ILE A 7 -6.79 -7.97 3.11
C ILE A 7 -6.14 -8.48 4.40
N ASP A 8 -6.46 -7.84 5.52
CA ASP A 8 -5.99 -8.20 6.86
C ASP A 8 -7.20 -8.50 7.75
N GLY A 9 -7.33 -9.75 8.20
CA GLY A 9 -8.45 -10.16 9.05
C GLY A 9 -9.83 -9.97 8.39
N GLY A 10 -9.90 -10.07 7.06
CA GLY A 10 -11.12 -9.89 6.28
C GLY A 10 -11.50 -8.43 6.00
N ARG A 11 -10.65 -7.46 6.35
CA ARG A 11 -10.83 -6.03 6.07
C ARG A 11 -9.79 -5.56 5.05
N SER A 12 -10.17 -4.56 4.26
CA SER A 12 -9.21 -3.87 3.40
C SER A 12 -8.18 -3.13 4.24
N ASP A 13 -6.90 -3.28 3.90
CA ASP A 13 -5.75 -2.67 4.57
C ASP A 13 -4.68 -2.31 3.54
N ASP A 14 -5.09 -1.62 2.48
CA ASP A 14 -4.22 -1.18 1.40
C ASP A 14 -2.99 -0.41 1.90
N LYS A 15 -1.83 -0.74 1.33
CA LYS A 15 -0.53 -0.12 1.69
C LYS A 15 -0.09 0.80 0.55
N ILE A 16 -0.16 2.11 0.76
CA ILE A 16 0.32 3.09 -0.21
C ILE A 16 1.86 3.11 -0.22
N ILE A 17 2.45 3.04 -1.41
CA ILE A 17 3.88 3.19 -1.66
C ILE A 17 4.14 4.59 -2.23
N ALA A 18 4.83 5.40 -1.44
CA ALA A 18 5.24 6.75 -1.78
C ALA A 18 6.76 6.90 -1.67
N VAL A 19 7.27 7.93 -2.34
CA VAL A 19 8.66 8.37 -2.24
C VAL A 19 8.69 9.72 -1.56
N LEU A 20 9.81 10.02 -0.89
CA LEU A 20 10.00 11.32 -0.27
C LEU A 20 10.19 12.39 -1.35
N VAL A 21 9.48 13.51 -1.20
CA VAL A 21 9.68 14.68 -2.07
C VAL A 21 11.09 15.21 -1.89
N ASN A 22 11.79 15.47 -3.00
CA ASN A 22 13.20 15.88 -3.04
C ASN A 22 14.20 14.83 -2.55
N ASP A 23 13.84 13.54 -2.57
CA ASP A 23 14.84 12.48 -2.45
C ASP A 23 15.75 12.46 -3.70
N ASP A 24 17.07 12.45 -3.47
CA ASP A 24 18.07 12.52 -4.55
C ASP A 24 18.07 11.30 -5.48
N ILE A 25 17.53 10.17 -5.00
CA ILE A 25 17.54 8.89 -5.73
C ILE A 25 16.19 8.67 -6.42
N TRP A 26 15.10 8.74 -5.65
CA TRP A 26 13.75 8.35 -6.06
C TRP A 26 12.76 9.50 -6.14
N GLY A 27 13.15 10.74 -5.84
CA GLY A 27 12.23 11.89 -5.80
C GLY A 27 11.56 12.22 -7.14
N LYS A 28 12.03 11.63 -8.24
CA LYS A 28 11.44 11.74 -9.60
C LYS A 28 10.64 10.50 -10.03
N ALA A 29 10.53 9.48 -9.18
CA ALA A 29 9.75 8.29 -9.50
C ALA A 29 8.25 8.64 -9.48
N GLU A 30 7.54 8.22 -10.51
CA GLU A 30 6.09 8.44 -10.66
C GLU A 30 5.34 7.11 -10.55
N ARG A 31 5.97 5.99 -10.92
CA ARG A 31 5.40 4.64 -10.94
C ARG A 31 6.23 3.63 -10.16
N LEU A 32 5.65 2.47 -9.86
CA LEU A 32 6.40 1.37 -9.24
C LEU A 32 7.53 0.85 -10.13
N SER A 33 7.36 0.91 -11.44
CA SER A 33 8.38 0.50 -12.43
C SER A 33 9.64 1.37 -12.41
N ASP A 34 9.57 2.57 -11.86
CA ASP A 34 10.72 3.47 -11.72
C ASP A 34 11.64 3.04 -10.56
N ILE A 35 11.15 2.15 -9.71
CA ILE A 35 11.89 1.55 -8.60
C ILE A 35 12.36 0.16 -9.02
N PRO A 36 13.61 -0.25 -8.70
CA PRO A 36 14.06 -1.59 -9.00
C PRO A 36 13.15 -2.64 -8.34
N ALA A 37 12.68 -3.61 -9.15
CA ALA A 37 11.74 -4.64 -8.72
C ALA A 37 12.08 -5.33 -7.37
N PRO A 38 13.36 -5.63 -7.03
CA PRO A 38 13.69 -6.25 -5.74
C PRO A 38 13.25 -5.45 -4.50
N PHE A 39 13.09 -4.13 -4.61
CA PHE A 39 12.54 -3.33 -3.50
C PHE A 39 11.04 -3.52 -3.35
N ILE A 40 10.30 -3.61 -4.45
CA ILE A 40 8.87 -3.90 -4.45
C ILE A 40 8.61 -5.33 -3.97
N ASP A 41 9.39 -6.29 -4.46
CA ASP A 41 9.33 -7.69 -4.02
C ASP A 41 9.60 -7.84 -2.52
N ARG A 42 10.51 -7.03 -1.97
CA ARG A 42 10.79 -7.01 -0.53
C ARG A 42 9.59 -6.51 0.29
N LEU A 43 8.90 -5.47 -0.17
CA LEU A 43 7.68 -4.98 0.48
C LEU A 43 6.58 -6.04 0.42
N HIS A 44 6.39 -6.65 -0.74
CA HIS A 44 5.44 -7.74 -0.93
C HIS A 44 5.73 -8.91 0.03
N HIS A 45 7.00 -9.35 0.09
CA HIS A 45 7.41 -10.40 1.01
C HIS A 45 7.15 -10.01 2.46
N TYR A 46 7.63 -8.84 2.89
CA TYR A 46 7.48 -8.36 4.26
C TYR A 46 6.01 -8.38 4.71
N PHE A 47 5.10 -7.77 3.95
CA PHE A 47 3.68 -7.71 4.32
C PHE A 47 2.98 -9.07 4.24
N SER A 48 3.43 -9.97 3.36
CA SER A 48 2.88 -11.33 3.29
C SER A 48 3.27 -12.20 4.50
N THR A 49 4.39 -11.90 5.19
CA THR A 49 4.93 -12.79 6.23
C THR A 49 4.99 -12.19 7.63
N TYR A 50 4.93 -10.86 7.82
CA TYR A 50 5.21 -10.25 9.13
C TYR A 50 4.25 -10.66 10.26
N LYS A 51 3.05 -11.14 9.92
CA LYS A 51 2.05 -11.66 10.87
C LYS A 51 1.93 -13.18 10.90
N MET A 52 2.76 -13.91 10.13
CA MET A 52 2.71 -15.37 10.12
C MET A 52 3.12 -15.94 11.47
N ARG A 53 2.35 -16.91 11.94
CA ARG A 53 2.66 -17.70 13.14
C ARG A 53 2.77 -19.17 12.76
N PRO A 54 3.68 -19.93 13.39
CA PRO A 54 3.81 -21.35 13.11
C PRO A 54 2.49 -22.09 13.30
N GLY A 55 2.04 -22.80 12.27
CA GLY A 55 0.80 -23.60 12.31
C GLY A 55 -0.49 -22.82 12.06
N GLU A 56 -0.44 -21.51 11.81
CA GLU A 56 -1.60 -20.68 11.48
C GLU A 56 -1.54 -20.21 10.01
N PRO A 57 -2.69 -20.12 9.31
CA PRO A 57 -2.74 -19.47 8.02
C PRO A 57 -2.38 -17.97 8.16
N SER A 58 -1.83 -17.38 7.10
CA SER A 58 -1.54 -15.93 7.12
C SER A 58 -2.82 -15.12 7.32
N ALA A 59 -2.79 -14.21 8.29
CA ALA A 59 -3.87 -13.25 8.50
C ALA A 59 -3.94 -12.18 7.40
N VAL A 60 -2.85 -12.03 6.62
CA VAL A 60 -2.70 -11.01 5.59
C VAL A 60 -2.55 -11.67 4.23
N THR A 61 -3.35 -11.21 3.27
CA THR A 61 -3.28 -11.62 1.87
C THR A 61 -3.06 -10.39 1.00
N ILE A 62 -2.05 -10.42 0.13
CA ILE A 62 -1.87 -9.41 -0.91
C ILE A 62 -2.74 -9.80 -2.10
N THR A 63 -3.64 -8.91 -2.50
CA THR A 63 -4.63 -9.14 -3.55
C THR A 63 -4.20 -8.53 -4.88
N SER A 64 -3.44 -7.43 -4.83
CA SER A 64 -2.99 -6.71 -6.02
C SER A 64 -1.76 -5.86 -5.76
N THR A 65 -1.09 -5.47 -6.83
CA THR A 65 -0.09 -4.40 -6.87
C THR A 65 -0.54 -3.41 -7.93
N TYR A 66 -0.52 -2.12 -7.62
CA TYR A 66 -1.08 -1.08 -8.48
C TYR A 66 -0.22 0.19 -8.48
N ASP A 67 -0.33 0.97 -9.55
CA ASP A 67 0.41 2.22 -9.72
C ASP A 67 -0.31 3.44 -9.11
N ALA A 68 0.32 4.60 -9.24
CA ALA A 68 -0.08 5.86 -8.62
C ALA A 68 -1.54 6.28 -8.88
N ASP A 69 -2.10 5.97 -10.05
CA ASP A 69 -3.47 6.36 -10.41
C ASP A 69 -4.48 5.76 -9.42
N HIS A 70 -4.43 4.43 -9.24
CA HIS A 70 -5.29 3.73 -8.31
C HIS A 70 -4.96 4.06 -6.85
N ALA A 71 -3.68 4.22 -6.52
CA ALA A 71 -3.28 4.67 -5.18
C ALA A 71 -3.92 6.02 -4.82
N GLY A 72 -4.05 6.94 -5.78
CA GLY A 72 -4.74 8.20 -5.58
C GLY A 72 -6.25 8.05 -5.36
N GLU A 73 -6.89 7.07 -6.00
CA GLU A 73 -8.30 6.73 -5.75
C GLU A 73 -8.49 6.20 -4.33
N VAL A 74 -7.64 5.27 -3.88
CA VAL A 74 -7.67 4.73 -2.51
C VAL A 74 -7.53 5.84 -1.46
N VAL A 75 -6.57 6.76 -1.66
CA VAL A 75 -6.38 7.88 -0.73
C VAL A 75 -7.59 8.82 -0.71
N ARG A 76 -8.18 9.14 -1.87
CA ARG A 76 -9.39 9.98 -1.91
C ARG A 76 -10.56 9.31 -1.18
N ALA A 77 -10.79 8.02 -1.43
CA ALA A 77 -11.84 7.27 -0.74
C ALA A 77 -11.63 7.27 0.78
N ALA A 78 -10.40 7.06 1.25
CA ALA A 78 -10.08 7.10 2.67
C ALA A 78 -10.31 8.49 3.31
N ILE A 79 -10.04 9.57 2.57
CA ILE A 79 -10.34 10.95 3.01
C ILE A 79 -11.85 11.17 3.11
N GLU A 80 -12.62 10.72 2.11
CA GLU A 80 -14.08 10.83 2.10
C GLU A 80 -14.70 10.03 3.25
N ASP A 81 -14.26 8.79 3.47
CA ASP A 81 -14.69 7.96 4.61
C ASP A 81 -14.42 8.67 5.94
N TYR A 82 -13.25 9.28 6.10
CA TYR A 82 -12.91 10.05 7.31
C TYR A 82 -13.84 11.25 7.50
N GLN A 83 -14.13 12.01 6.44
CA GLN A 83 -15.03 13.17 6.50
C GLN A 83 -16.48 12.76 6.83
N ASN A 84 -16.94 11.62 6.32
CA ASN A 84 -18.26 11.10 6.59
C ASN A 84 -18.40 10.60 8.04
N GLU A 85 -17.38 9.93 8.58
CA GLU A 85 -17.36 9.45 9.96
C GLU A 85 -17.16 10.61 10.96
N TYR A 86 -16.41 11.64 10.58
CA TYR A 86 -16.11 12.81 11.41
C TYR A 86 -16.46 14.14 10.71
N PRO A 87 -17.76 14.46 10.52
CA PRO A 87 -18.15 15.72 9.89
C PRO A 87 -17.74 16.92 10.74
N GLU A 88 -17.13 17.94 10.12
CA GLU A 88 -16.94 19.23 10.77
C GLU A 88 -18.32 19.85 11.08
N VAL A 89 -18.49 20.35 12.31
CA VAL A 89 -19.73 20.94 12.83
C VAL A 89 -19.92 22.37 12.35
#